data_AF-A0A8B7DQM7-F1
#
_entry.id   AF-A0A8B7DQM7-F1
#
_cell.length_a   1.000
_cell.length_b   1.000
_cell.length_c   1.000
_cell.angle_alpha   90.00
_cell.angle_beta   90.00
_cell.angle_gamma   90.00
#
_symmetry.space_group_name_H-M   'P 1'
#
loop_
_entity.id
_entity.type
_entity.pdbx_description
1 polymer ?
#
loop_
_entity_poly.entity_id
_entity_poly.type
_entity_poly.pdbx_seq_one_letter_code
_entity_poly.pdbx_strand_id
1 'polypeptide(L)'
;MGYQPVSTVRLNIQIKLTPNFNKKPRGAIESHVNKDDGICLIQWNENKSVNLLSSYVGSIWYQQPVYGMVKLKKEFKFNSIIKEYNKYMGGVDLCDMNHSLYCIDRKSTKYYDCIVYYLFSVCMTNAWFIYKIVNKDGKDKNICLEILFQKSDSLMLANKMVLDQLR
;
A
#
# COMPACT_ATOMS: atom_id res chain seq x y z
N MET A 1 4.28 -22.54 6.29
CA MET A 1 3.77 -21.19 6.02
C MET A 1 3.65 -21.04 4.51
N GLY A 2 2.43 -20.93 3.97
CA GLY A 2 2.19 -20.79 2.53
C GLY A 2 1.75 -19.38 2.16
N TYR A 3 1.95 -18.98 0.90
CA TYR A 3 1.46 -17.70 0.38
C TYR A 3 -0.03 -17.80 0.08
N GLN A 4 -0.80 -16.81 0.54
CA GLN A 4 -2.24 -16.73 0.33
C GLN A 4 -2.58 -15.44 -0.44
N PRO A 5 -2.58 -15.46 -1.78
CA PRO A 5 -2.87 -14.27 -2.58
C PRO A 5 -4.35 -13.89 -2.57
N VAL A 6 -4.59 -12.57 -2.61
CA VAL A 6 -5.84 -11.91 -3.01
C VAL A 6 -5.47 -10.85 -4.05
N SER A 7 -6.10 -10.88 -5.23
CA SER A 7 -5.79 -9.93 -6.30
C SER A 7 -6.97 -9.66 -7.21
N THR A 8 -6.92 -8.57 -7.97
CA THR A 8 -7.86 -8.32 -9.07
C THR A 8 -7.43 -9.08 -10.32
N VAL A 9 -8.42 -9.53 -11.10
CA VAL A 9 -8.20 -10.27 -12.34
C VAL A 9 -8.84 -9.53 -13.51
N ARG A 10 -8.07 -9.37 -14.60
CA ARG A 10 -8.55 -8.72 -15.83
C ARG A 10 -9.46 -9.68 -16.62
N LEU A 11 -10.43 -9.11 -17.33
CA LEU A 11 -11.45 -9.84 -18.09
C LEU A 11 -10.88 -10.72 -19.23
N ASN A 12 -9.64 -10.47 -19.66
CA ASN A 12 -9.04 -11.16 -20.81
C ASN A 12 -8.37 -12.51 -20.45
N ILE A 13 -8.66 -13.07 -19.28
CA ILE A 13 -8.15 -14.40 -18.88
C ILE A 13 -9.23 -15.43 -19.19
N GLN A 14 -8.83 -16.62 -19.67
CA GLN A 14 -9.69 -17.78 -19.94
C GLN A 14 -10.26 -18.43 -18.66
N ILE A 15 -10.82 -17.62 -17.77
CA ILE A 15 -11.58 -18.10 -16.61
C ILE A 15 -13.06 -17.98 -16.97
N LYS A 16 -13.85 -19.00 -16.63
CA LYS A 16 -15.31 -18.96 -16.82
C LYS A 16 -15.92 -17.91 -15.90
N LEU A 17 -15.99 -16.69 -16.41
CA LEU A 17 -16.69 -15.56 -15.80
C LEU A 17 -18.16 -15.60 -16.20
N THR A 18 -19.05 -15.11 -15.34
CA THR A 18 -20.45 -14.95 -15.71
C THR A 18 -20.55 -13.93 -16.85
N PRO A 19 -21.12 -14.30 -18.00
CA PRO A 19 -21.26 -13.40 -19.13
C PRO A 19 -22.22 -12.25 -18.78
N ASN A 20 -21.94 -11.05 -19.31
CA ASN A 20 -22.78 -9.87 -19.12
C ASN A 20 -23.03 -9.46 -17.65
N PHE A 21 -22.11 -9.78 -16.74
CA PHE A 21 -22.23 -9.45 -15.32
C PHE A 21 -22.47 -7.95 -15.05
N ASN A 22 -21.98 -7.08 -15.93
CA ASN A 22 -22.20 -5.62 -15.89
C ASN A 22 -23.69 -5.20 -15.91
N LYS A 23 -24.60 -6.05 -16.41
CA LYS A 23 -26.04 -5.76 -16.49
C LYS A 23 -26.78 -5.95 -15.17
N LYS A 24 -26.14 -6.55 -14.17
CA LYS A 24 -26.74 -6.80 -12.86
C LYS A 24 -26.89 -5.51 -12.07
N PRO A 25 -27.78 -5.46 -11.06
CA PRO A 25 -27.87 -4.29 -10.19
C PRO A 25 -26.53 -4.00 -9.52
N ARG A 26 -26.31 -2.72 -9.21
CA ARG A 26 -25.14 -2.28 -8.44
C ARG A 26 -25.11 -3.01 -7.09
N GLY A 27 -23.92 -3.47 -6.69
CA GLY A 27 -23.72 -4.30 -5.50
C GLY A 27 -23.96 -5.79 -5.73
N ALA A 28 -24.29 -6.24 -6.95
CA ALA A 28 -24.40 -7.65 -7.25
C ALA A 28 -23.05 -8.34 -7.12
N ILE A 29 -23.06 -9.53 -6.51
CA ILE A 29 -21.87 -10.37 -6.32
C ILE A 29 -22.19 -11.79 -6.77
N GLU A 30 -21.25 -12.40 -7.47
CA GLU A 30 -21.21 -13.84 -7.70
C GLU A 30 -19.85 -14.40 -7.31
N SER A 31 -19.88 -15.60 -6.73
CA SER A 31 -18.67 -16.32 -6.35
C SER A 31 -18.66 -17.70 -7.00
N HIS A 32 -17.53 -18.06 -7.60
CA HIS A 32 -17.26 -19.37 -8.15
C HIS A 32 -16.06 -19.94 -7.38
N VAL A 33 -16.21 -21.13 -6.80
CA VAL A 33 -15.14 -21.76 -6.01
C VAL A 33 -14.68 -23.02 -6.73
N ASN A 34 -13.39 -23.08 -7.06
CA ASN A 34 -12.77 -24.34 -7.44
C ASN A 34 -12.36 -25.08 -6.17
N LYS A 35 -13.00 -26.24 -5.91
CA LYS A 35 -12.72 -27.06 -4.73
C LYS A 35 -11.37 -27.80 -4.82
N ASP A 36 -10.91 -28.08 -6.04
CA ASP A 36 -9.68 -28.84 -6.26
C ASP A 36 -8.44 -27.99 -5.91
N ASP A 37 -8.46 -26.71 -6.31
CA ASP A 37 -7.36 -25.77 -6.08
C ASP A 37 -7.56 -24.89 -4.81
N GLY A 38 -8.75 -24.91 -4.20
CA GLY A 38 -9.08 -24.03 -3.09
C GLY A 38 -9.17 -22.54 -3.46
N ILE A 39 -9.41 -22.23 -4.74
CA ILE A 39 -9.43 -20.86 -5.26
C ILE A 39 -10.88 -20.37 -5.41
N CYS A 40 -11.15 -19.17 -4.90
CA CYS A 40 -12.41 -18.46 -5.05
C CYS A 40 -12.27 -17.29 -6.03
N LEU A 41 -13.06 -17.33 -7.09
CA LEU A 41 -13.29 -16.23 -8.01
C LEU A 41 -14.54 -15.47 -7.57
N ILE A 42 -14.44 -14.15 -7.44
CA ILE A 42 -15.56 -13.28 -7.05
C ILE A 42 -15.72 -12.18 -8.10
N GLN A 43 -16.93 -12.03 -8.63
CA GLN A 43 -17.32 -10.93 -9.50
C GLN A 43 -18.18 -9.97 -8.71
N TRP A 44 -17.86 -8.68 -8.76
CA TRP A 44 -18.59 -7.62 -8.06
C TRP A 44 -18.93 -6.48 -9.02
N ASN A 45 -20.21 -6.16 -9.12
CA ASN A 45 -20.71 -5.14 -10.04
C ASN A 45 -20.93 -3.85 -9.28
N GLU A 46 -20.00 -2.90 -9.43
CA GLU A 46 -20.14 -1.56 -8.87
C GLU A 46 -20.43 -0.57 -10.02
N ASN A 47 -19.71 0.56 -10.12
CA ASN A 47 -19.76 1.40 -11.32
C ASN A 47 -19.22 0.68 -12.57
N LYS A 48 -18.33 -0.30 -12.35
CA LYS A 48 -17.79 -1.22 -13.35
C LYS A 48 -17.68 -2.60 -12.68
N SER A 49 -17.77 -3.68 -13.46
CA SER A 49 -17.50 -5.01 -12.92
C SER A 49 -16.02 -5.16 -12.57
N VAL A 50 -15.78 -5.61 -11.35
CA VAL A 50 -14.46 -5.97 -10.83
C VAL A 50 -14.45 -7.46 -10.58
N ASN A 51 -13.40 -8.15 -11.03
CA ASN A 51 -13.19 -9.56 -10.72
C ASN A 51 -12.03 -9.68 -9.74
N LEU A 52 -12.20 -10.48 -8.72
CA LEU A 52 -11.26 -10.76 -7.66
C LEU A 52 -10.99 -12.26 -7.60
N LEU A 53 -9.76 -12.62 -7.30
CA LEU A 53 -9.35 -14.00 -7.04
C LEU A 53 -8.75 -14.07 -5.64
N SER A 54 -9.13 -15.08 -4.88
CA SER A 54 -8.54 -15.34 -3.57
C SER A 54 -8.35 -16.83 -3.35
N SER A 55 -7.27 -17.17 -2.67
CA SER A 55 -6.95 -18.53 -2.19
C SER A 55 -7.39 -18.78 -0.74
N TYR A 56 -7.89 -17.77 -0.02
CA TYR A 56 -8.19 -17.89 1.41
C TYR A 56 -9.44 -17.13 1.88
N VAL A 57 -9.91 -16.16 1.10
CA VAL A 57 -11.07 -15.34 1.44
C VAL A 57 -12.26 -15.71 0.56
N GLY A 58 -13.31 -16.22 1.19
CA GLY A 58 -14.60 -16.47 0.55
C GLY A 58 -15.49 -15.23 0.50
N SER A 59 -16.67 -15.42 -0.11
CA SER A 59 -17.70 -14.39 -0.26
C SER A 59 -18.61 -14.32 0.98
N ILE A 60 -18.15 -13.69 2.05
CA ILE A 60 -18.95 -13.44 3.26
C ILE A 60 -19.35 -11.96 3.29
N TRP A 61 -20.62 -11.69 3.56
CA TRP A 61 -21.13 -10.32 3.63
C TRP A 61 -20.83 -9.67 4.98
N TYR A 62 -20.30 -8.45 4.96
CA TYR A 62 -20.15 -7.61 6.14
C TYR A 62 -20.93 -6.30 5.95
N GLN A 63 -21.49 -5.80 7.05
CA GLN A 63 -22.02 -4.45 7.14
C GLN A 63 -21.10 -3.66 8.06
N GLN A 64 -20.46 -2.62 7.54
CA GLN A 64 -19.69 -1.69 8.36
C GLN A 64 -19.95 -0.25 7.92
N PRO A 65 -19.94 0.71 8.85
CA PRO A 65 -19.98 2.12 8.50
C PRO A 65 -18.69 2.47 7.75
N VAL A 66 -18.83 2.99 6.54
CA VAL A 66 -17.69 3.54 5.78
C VAL A 66 -17.77 5.05 5.85
N TYR A 67 -16.66 5.68 6.18
CA TYR A 67 -16.53 7.14 6.14
C TYR A 67 -16.12 7.53 4.72
N GLY A 68 -16.98 8.28 4.02
CA GLY A 68 -16.60 8.93 2.77
C GLY A 68 -15.67 10.13 3.01
N MET A 69 -15.17 10.74 1.91
CA MET A 69 -14.40 12.00 1.97
C MET A 69 -15.19 13.13 2.64
N VAL A 70 -16.52 13.12 2.51
CA VAL A 70 -17.43 13.90 3.34
C VAL A 70 -17.79 13.01 4.52
N LYS A 71 -17.60 13.48 5.76
CA LYS A 71 -17.82 12.77 7.05
C LYS A 71 -19.28 12.33 7.31
N LEU A 72 -20.04 12.00 6.27
CA LEU A 72 -21.34 11.35 6.38
C LEU A 72 -21.11 9.86 6.60
N LYS A 73 -21.57 9.35 7.75
CA LYS A 73 -21.65 7.91 7.99
C LYS A 73 -22.66 7.33 7.02
N LYS A 74 -22.18 6.59 6.02
CA LYS A 74 -23.05 5.76 5.19
C LYS A 74 -22.71 4.32 5.51
N GLU A 75 -23.70 3.54 5.93
CA GLU A 75 -23.55 2.11 6.07
C GLU A 75 -23.41 1.52 4.67
N PHE A 76 -22.26 0.93 4.39
CA PHE A 76 -21.99 0.27 3.12
C PHE A 76 -21.90 -1.22 3.36
N LYS A 77 -22.68 -2.00 2.60
CA LYS A 77 -22.59 -3.46 2.61
C LYS A 77 -21.49 -3.85 1.62
N PHE A 78 -20.43 -4.46 2.11
CA PHE A 78 -19.33 -4.95 1.27
C PHE A 78 -18.91 -6.36 1.67
N ASN A 79 -18.25 -7.04 0.75
CA ASN A 79 -17.81 -8.42 0.92
C ASN A 79 -16.44 -8.47 1.63
N SER A 80 -16.17 -9.53 2.40
CA SER A 80 -14.87 -9.79 3.04
C SER A 80 -13.72 -9.61 2.07
N ILE A 81 -13.84 -10.15 0.86
CA ILE A 81 -12.76 -10.12 -0.12
C ILE A 81 -12.42 -8.69 -0.55
N ILE A 82 -13.43 -7.83 -0.69
CA ILE A 82 -13.23 -6.42 -1.08
C ILE A 82 -12.55 -5.68 0.06
N LYS A 83 -12.96 -5.96 1.31
CA LYS A 83 -12.34 -5.40 2.51
C LYS A 83 -10.86 -5.75 2.56
N GLU A 84 -10.57 -7.04 2.41
CA GLU A 84 -9.22 -7.57 2.56
C GLU A 84 -8.32 -7.04 1.45
N TYR A 85 -8.82 -7.02 0.21
CA TYR A 85 -8.14 -6.39 -0.91
C TYR A 85 -7.81 -4.92 -0.63
N ASN A 86 -8.80 -4.11 -0.24
CA ASN A 86 -8.60 -2.69 0.02
C ASN A 86 -7.68 -2.42 1.22
N LYS A 87 -7.67 -3.29 2.23
CA LYS A 87 -6.82 -3.17 3.41
C LYS A 87 -5.33 -3.27 3.06
N TYR A 88 -4.97 -4.15 2.12
CA TYR A 88 -3.56 -4.42 1.80
C TYR A 88 -3.08 -3.78 0.50
N MET A 89 -3.97 -3.36 -0.39
CA MET A 89 -3.65 -2.67 -1.65
C MET A 89 -2.74 -1.45 -1.49
N GLY A 90 -2.98 -0.62 -0.48
CA GLY A 90 -2.37 0.71 -0.37
C GLY A 90 -0.92 0.74 0.12
N GLY A 91 -0.29 -0.41 0.38
CA GLY A 91 1.09 -0.44 0.91
C GLY A 91 2.11 0.13 -0.07
N VAL A 92 2.00 -0.20 -1.36
CA VAL A 92 2.90 0.29 -2.41
C VAL A 92 2.65 1.76 -2.69
N ASP A 93 1.40 2.17 -2.87
CA ASP A 93 1.03 3.58 -3.09
C ASP A 93 1.49 4.48 -1.94
N LEU A 94 1.45 3.98 -0.70
CA LEU A 94 1.95 4.70 0.47
C LEU A 94 3.49 4.85 0.42
N CYS A 95 4.20 3.82 -0.02
CA CYS A 95 5.64 3.88 -0.24
C CYS A 95 5.98 4.92 -1.32
N ASP A 96 5.27 4.89 -2.44
CA ASP A 96 5.47 5.82 -3.56
C ASP A 96 5.15 7.27 -3.15
N MET A 97 4.09 7.48 -2.37
CA MET A 97 3.76 8.78 -1.80
C MET A 97 4.85 9.27 -0.84
N ASN A 98 5.31 8.42 0.08
CA ASN A 98 6.39 8.79 1.01
C ASN A 98 7.69 9.10 0.26
N HIS A 99 7.99 8.33 -0.78
CA HIS A 99 9.12 8.60 -1.65
C HIS A 99 8.95 9.97 -2.32
N SER A 100 7.81 10.26 -2.95
CA SER A 100 7.57 11.57 -3.55
C SER A 100 7.64 12.76 -2.58
N LEU A 101 7.33 12.54 -1.29
CA LEU A 101 7.36 13.60 -0.27
C LEU A 101 8.76 13.85 0.32
N TYR A 102 9.56 12.79 0.46
CA TYR A 102 10.84 12.84 1.18
C TYR A 102 12.04 12.43 0.31
N CYS A 103 11.87 12.29 -1.01
CA CYS A 103 12.96 11.93 -1.90
C CYS A 103 14.05 13.01 -1.88
N ILE A 104 15.30 12.55 -1.82
CA ILE A 104 16.48 13.38 -2.05
C ILE A 104 16.70 13.40 -3.56
N ASP A 105 15.97 14.27 -4.27
CA ASP A 105 16.11 14.41 -5.71
C ASP A 105 17.41 15.13 -6.07
N ARG A 106 18.36 14.38 -6.65
CA ARG A 106 19.61 14.93 -7.19
C ARG A 106 19.67 14.71 -8.69
N LYS A 107 19.82 15.79 -9.46
CA LYS A 107 20.13 15.69 -10.89
C LYS A 107 21.51 15.06 -11.05
N SER A 108 21.55 13.84 -11.60
CA SER A 108 22.78 13.18 -12.04
C SER A 108 22.61 12.69 -13.48
N THR A 109 23.71 12.67 -14.23
CA THR A 109 23.79 12.07 -15.58
C THR A 109 23.97 10.55 -15.52
N LYS A 110 24.25 10.00 -14.34
CA LYS A 110 24.53 8.58 -14.11
C LYS A 110 23.32 7.89 -13.50
N TYR A 111 22.81 6.85 -14.17
CA TYR A 111 21.61 6.13 -13.72
C TYR A 111 21.78 5.45 -12.35
N TYR A 112 23.00 5.02 -12.01
CA TYR A 112 23.27 4.34 -10.75
C TYR A 112 23.17 5.28 -9.54
N ASP A 113 23.43 6.57 -9.72
CA ASP A 113 23.26 7.55 -8.63
C ASP A 113 21.79 7.65 -8.23
N CYS A 114 20.87 7.59 -9.20
CA CYS A 114 19.42 7.56 -8.95
C CYS A 114 19.03 6.38 -8.05
N ILE A 115 19.57 5.19 -8.34
CA ILE A 115 19.32 3.99 -7.54
C ILE A 115 19.86 4.15 -6.11
N VAL A 116 21.08 4.67 -5.96
CA VAL A 116 21.70 4.86 -4.63
C VAL A 116 20.90 5.84 -3.78
N TYR A 117 20.50 6.99 -4.33
CA TYR A 117 19.68 7.97 -3.61
C TYR A 117 18.28 7.46 -3.29
N TYR A 118 17.67 6.71 -4.21
CA TYR A 118 16.42 6.00 -3.97
C TYR A 118 16.53 5.08 -2.75
N LEU A 119 17.56 4.22 -2.71
CA LEU A 119 17.80 3.31 -1.59
C LEU A 119 18.00 4.06 -0.26
N PHE A 120 18.77 5.15 -0.25
CA PHE A 120 18.94 5.97 0.95
C PHE A 120 17.60 6.55 1.44
N SER A 121 16.77 7.07 0.54
CA SER A 121 15.46 7.63 0.90
C SER A 121 14.55 6.57 1.54
N VAL A 122 14.46 5.37 0.93
CA VAL A 122 13.64 4.27 1.43
C VAL A 122 14.17 3.75 2.78
N CYS A 123 15.48 3.58 2.93
CA CYS A 123 16.10 3.18 4.19
C CYS A 123 15.78 4.16 5.31
N MET A 124 15.81 5.46 5.04
CA MET A 124 15.53 6.50 6.01
C MET A 124 14.06 6.50 6.45
N THR A 125 13.13 6.40 5.51
CA THR A 125 11.70 6.27 5.80
C THR A 125 11.41 5.00 6.62
N ASN A 126 12.04 3.87 6.28
CA ASN A 126 11.87 2.61 7.02
C ASN A 126 12.45 2.69 8.44
N ALA A 127 13.63 3.30 8.62
CA ALA A 127 14.22 3.52 9.93
C ALA A 127 13.31 4.39 10.82
N TRP A 128 12.66 5.40 10.25
CA TRP A 128 11.67 6.21 10.95
C TRP A 128 10.44 5.41 11.37
N PHE A 129 9.89 4.56 10.48
CA PHE A 129 8.78 3.69 10.83
C PHE A 129 9.13 2.76 12.01
N ILE A 130 10.32 2.14 11.99
CA ILE A 130 10.80 1.30 13.10
C ILE A 130 10.92 2.13 14.38
N TYR A 131 11.55 3.31 14.33
CA TYR A 131 11.66 4.20 15.48
C TYR A 131 10.30 4.55 16.09
N LYS A 132 9.29 4.81 15.26
CA LYS A 132 7.92 5.11 15.68
C LYS A 132 7.20 3.90 16.30
N ILE A 133 7.46 2.69 15.78
CA ILE A 133 6.90 1.45 16.34
C ILE A 133 7.48 1.17 17.74
N VAL A 134 8.76 1.47 17.95
CA VAL A 134 9.46 1.29 19.22
C VAL A 134 9.07 2.39 20.23
N ASN A 135 8.98 3.65 19.78
CA ASN A 135 8.71 4.81 20.64
C ASN A 135 7.25 5.31 20.50
N LYS A 136 6.28 4.48 20.90
CA LYS A 136 4.84 4.78 20.76
C LYS A 136 4.34 5.97 21.59
N ASP A 137 5.08 6.38 22.63
CA ASP A 137 4.69 7.43 23.57
C ASP A 137 5.28 8.83 23.24
N GLY A 138 6.11 8.92 22.19
CA GLY A 138 6.71 10.19 21.75
C GLY A 138 5.69 11.12 21.10
N LYS A 139 5.56 12.34 21.63
CA LYS A 139 4.67 13.42 21.11
C LYS A 139 5.10 13.98 19.74
N ASP A 140 6.20 13.51 19.19
CA ASP A 140 6.84 14.13 18.03
C ASP A 140 6.28 13.57 16.72
N LYS A 141 5.33 14.31 16.15
CA LYS A 141 4.53 13.90 15.00
C LYS A 141 5.17 14.21 13.64
N ASN A 142 6.22 15.03 13.58
CA ASN A 142 6.71 15.65 12.33
C ASN A 142 8.20 15.42 12.06
N ILE A 143 8.65 14.17 12.07
CA ILE A 143 10.07 13.85 12.23
C ILE A 143 10.81 13.50 10.93
N CYS A 144 10.16 13.13 9.82
CA CYS A 144 10.92 12.70 8.62
C CYS A 144 11.84 13.80 8.06
N LEU A 145 11.35 15.05 7.94
CA LEU A 145 12.17 16.19 7.51
C LEU A 145 13.14 16.65 8.61
N GLU A 146 12.70 16.65 9.87
CA GLU A 146 13.57 17.04 10.99
C GLU A 146 14.74 16.06 11.22
N ILE A 147 14.56 14.74 11.05
CA ILE A 147 15.68 13.79 11.09
C ILE A 147 16.59 14.04 9.88
N LEU A 148 16.05 14.32 8.69
CA LEU A 148 16.87 14.68 7.53
C LEU A 148 17.76 15.88 7.83
N PHE A 149 17.20 16.96 8.40
CA PHE A 149 17.95 18.16 8.78
C PHE A 149 18.91 17.92 9.97
N GLN A 150 18.46 17.32 11.07
CA GLN A 150 19.30 17.06 12.23
C GLN A 150 20.48 16.13 11.90
N LYS A 151 20.24 15.13 11.05
CA LYS A 151 21.26 14.16 10.67
C LYS A 151 22.21 14.74 9.62
N SER A 152 21.75 15.62 8.72
CA SER A 152 22.64 16.40 7.87
C SER A 152 23.54 17.33 8.70
N ASP A 153 22.99 18.02 9.70
CA ASP A 153 23.77 18.92 10.57
C ASP A 153 24.82 18.16 11.39
N SER A 154 24.43 16.99 11.91
CA SER A 154 25.34 16.08 12.62
C SER A 154 26.49 15.58 11.74
N LEU A 155 26.19 15.24 10.47
CA LEU A 155 27.19 14.81 9.49
C LEU A 155 28.12 15.95 9.08
N MET A 156 27.60 17.16 8.92
CA MET A 156 28.43 18.34 8.63
C MET A 156 29.35 18.68 9.80
N LEU A 157 28.86 18.59 11.04
CA LEU A 157 29.66 18.78 12.26
C LEU A 157 30.76 17.72 12.36
N ALA A 158 30.45 16.45 12.13
CA ALA A 158 31.43 15.38 12.14
C ALA A 158 32.52 15.58 11.08
N ASN A 159 32.15 15.97 9.85
CA ASN A 159 33.12 16.27 8.80
C ASN A 159 34.03 17.45 9.17
N LYS A 160 33.46 18.52 9.77
CA LYS A 160 34.24 19.66 10.23
C LYS A 160 35.25 19.25 11.31
N MET A 161 34.82 18.43 12.28
CA MET A 161 35.69 17.91 13.34
C MET A 161 36.83 17.05 12.80
N VAL A 162 36.57 16.20 11.80
CA VAL A 162 37.61 15.38 11.15
C VAL A 162 38.60 16.24 10.38
N LEU A 163 38.12 17.26 9.65
CA LEU A 163 38.99 18.19 8.92
C LEU A 163 39.86 19.04 9.84
N ASP A 164 39.32 19.45 10.99
CA ASP A 164 40.06 20.20 12.01
C ASP A 164 41.11 19.32 12.74
N GLN A 165 40.94 17.99 12.76
CA GLN A 165 41.95 17.06 13.30
C GLN A 165 43.07 16.70 12.32
N LEU A 166 42.90 16.97 11.03
CA LEU A 166 43.88 16.68 9.97
C LEU A 166 44.78 17.89 9.64
N ARG A 167 44.64 18.99 10.38
CA ARG A 167 45.38 20.24 10.19
C ARG A 167 46.34 20.49 11.34
#